data_AF-A0A0L8G3P2-F1
#
_entry.id   AF-A0A0L8G3P2-F1
#
_cell.length_a   1.000
_cell.length_b   1.000
_cell.length_c   1.000
_cell.angle_alpha   90.00
_cell.angle_beta   90.00
_cell.angle_gamma   90.00
#
_symmetry.space_group_name_H-M   'P 1'
#
loop_
_entity.id
_entity.type
_entity.pdbx_description
1 polymer ?
#
loop_
_entity_poly.entity_id
_entity_poly.type
_entity_poly.pdbx_seq_one_letter_code
_entity_poly.pdbx_strand_id
1 'polypeptide(L)'
;MVDPAGQADPTAICSDVMNDQEIRQETWKFFDLIPQTNTEEVAITWLAKHRLISNSVKCPTCSNLCTLVDHPEDIDGKRWKCDLDSFTQSVRNGSIFEDSDVSLTTFIWLMYMWSREHLNSEIAHETKVNVNTIDDLCQYIRELLEGFLEDHPTELGDDPPEIGGFDSQTGKPKVVEIDVTTISKPKPNGKKHVKGYKVFGGIERGSEKCFLVPIEHRNKDAFEAAIVRWVLPGTHIVSGVWAEYLQISQIQQGIYTHDYINQIERDSENQTSDIDRMWLRVKGKLRRKHVTSDKAVFQSLLAEFIWRSHFKNDNKFAALIYCITHLYKV
;
A
#
# COMPACT_ATOMS: atom_id res chain seq x y z
N MET A 1 -7.52 -11.62 21.33
CA MET A 1 -7.99 -10.62 22.33
C MET A 1 -8.56 -11.39 23.50
N VAL A 2 -8.15 -11.05 24.73
CA VAL A 2 -8.59 -11.75 25.95
C VAL A 2 -9.52 -10.79 26.71
N ASP A 3 -10.74 -11.22 26.99
CA ASP A 3 -11.69 -10.47 27.83
C ASP A 3 -11.06 -10.24 29.23
N PRO A 4 -11.47 -9.23 30.01
CA PRO A 4 -10.86 -8.91 31.32
C PRO A 4 -10.85 -10.07 32.34
N ALA A 5 -11.59 -11.15 32.06
CA ALA A 5 -11.69 -12.36 32.87
C ALA A 5 -10.75 -13.51 32.43
N GLY A 6 -9.94 -13.37 31.37
CA GLY A 6 -8.97 -14.40 30.99
C GLY A 6 -9.56 -15.67 30.35
N GLN A 7 -10.88 -15.71 30.09
CA GLN A 7 -11.53 -16.84 29.42
C GLN A 7 -11.53 -16.63 27.90
N ALA A 8 -11.18 -17.69 27.15
CA ALA A 8 -11.31 -17.71 25.71
C ALA A 8 -12.80 -17.53 25.33
N ASP A 9 -13.07 -16.63 24.40
CA ASP A 9 -14.42 -16.44 23.84
C ASP A 9 -14.86 -17.74 23.16
N PRO A 10 -15.90 -18.44 23.67
CA PRO A 10 -16.34 -19.72 23.14
C PRO A 10 -17.01 -19.60 21.76
N THR A 11 -17.35 -18.39 21.34
CA THR A 11 -18.02 -18.07 20.07
C THR A 11 -17.08 -17.47 19.02
N ALA A 12 -15.80 -17.30 19.36
CA ALA A 12 -14.82 -16.78 18.43
C ALA A 12 -14.61 -17.72 17.23
N ILE A 13 -14.42 -17.15 16.04
CA ILE A 13 -14.17 -17.92 14.81
C ILE A 13 -12.85 -18.69 14.92
N CYS A 14 -11.78 -18.03 15.39
CA CYS A 14 -10.45 -18.61 15.51
C CYS A 14 -9.82 -18.26 16.87
N SER A 15 -9.13 -19.22 17.48
CA SER A 15 -8.37 -19.03 18.73
C SER A 15 -6.94 -18.52 18.48
N ASP A 16 -6.38 -18.76 17.30
CA ASP A 16 -4.99 -18.46 16.91
C ASP A 16 -4.93 -17.20 16.03
N VAL A 17 -5.38 -16.06 16.59
CA VAL A 17 -5.39 -14.77 15.88
C VAL A 17 -3.97 -14.20 15.79
N MET A 18 -3.54 -13.86 14.58
CA MET A 18 -2.18 -13.42 14.30
C MET A 18 -1.94 -11.97 14.71
N ASN A 19 -0.75 -11.71 15.27
CA ASN A 19 -0.24 -10.38 15.52
C ASN A 19 0.49 -9.79 14.30
N ASP A 20 0.89 -8.52 14.40
CA ASP A 20 1.56 -7.77 13.34
C ASP A 20 2.85 -8.43 12.85
N GLN A 21 3.67 -8.94 13.76
CA GLN A 21 4.95 -9.57 13.44
C GLN A 21 4.72 -10.88 12.68
N GLU A 22 3.75 -11.68 13.12
CA GLU A 22 3.39 -12.94 12.46
C GLU A 22 2.91 -12.70 11.03
N ILE A 23 1.98 -11.75 10.82
CA ILE A 23 1.47 -11.40 9.48
C ILE A 23 2.62 -10.92 8.58
N ARG A 24 3.49 -10.03 9.05
CA ARG A 24 4.59 -9.46 8.25
C ARG A 24 5.64 -10.50 7.83
N GLN A 25 5.77 -11.59 8.58
CA GLN A 25 6.72 -12.67 8.30
C GLN A 25 6.18 -13.69 7.29
N GLU A 26 4.89 -13.64 6.96
CA GLU A 26 4.31 -14.57 6.01
C GLU A 26 4.81 -14.35 4.58
N THR A 27 4.94 -15.47 3.88
CA THR A 27 5.22 -15.50 2.44
C THR A 27 4.16 -16.36 1.78
N TRP A 28 3.48 -15.81 0.80
CA TRP A 28 2.36 -16.48 0.14
C TRP A 28 2.66 -16.74 -1.32
N LYS A 29 2.39 -17.97 -1.75
CA LYS A 29 2.18 -18.31 -3.17
C LYS A 29 0.72 -18.69 -3.35
N PHE A 30 0.22 -18.51 -4.57
CA PHE A 30 -1.17 -18.84 -4.88
C PHE A 30 -1.52 -20.30 -4.59
N PHE A 31 -0.57 -21.21 -4.86
CA PHE A 31 -0.70 -22.64 -4.56
C PHE A 31 -0.89 -22.93 -3.06
N ASP A 32 -0.24 -22.16 -2.19
CA ASP A 32 -0.34 -22.32 -0.72
C ASP A 32 -1.58 -21.62 -0.15
N LEU A 33 -2.07 -20.58 -0.84
CA LEU A 33 -3.24 -19.80 -0.47
C LEU A 33 -4.54 -20.53 -0.76
N ILE A 34 -4.70 -21.14 -1.94
CA ILE A 34 -5.96 -21.79 -2.34
C ILE A 34 -6.47 -22.79 -1.29
N PRO A 35 -5.68 -23.76 -0.79
CA PRO A 35 -6.19 -24.73 0.18
C PRO A 35 -6.66 -24.10 1.49
N GLN A 36 -6.22 -22.89 1.80
CA GLN A 36 -6.56 -22.14 3.01
C GLN A 36 -7.72 -21.17 2.80
N THR A 37 -8.27 -21.07 1.57
CA THR A 37 -9.32 -20.09 1.25
C THR A 37 -10.29 -20.60 0.18
N ASN A 38 -10.35 -21.90 -0.13
CA ASN A 38 -11.12 -22.44 -1.25
C ASN A 38 -12.61 -22.69 -0.96
N THR A 39 -13.03 -22.53 0.29
CA THR A 39 -14.43 -22.55 0.70
C THR A 39 -14.71 -21.37 1.62
N GLU A 40 -15.95 -20.90 1.67
CA GLU A 40 -16.28 -19.73 2.49
C GLU A 40 -16.04 -19.96 3.98
N GLU A 41 -16.23 -21.18 4.49
CA GLU A 41 -15.93 -21.52 5.89
C GLU A 41 -14.43 -21.38 6.23
N VAL A 42 -13.56 -21.91 5.36
CA VAL A 42 -12.11 -21.81 5.56
C VAL A 42 -11.64 -20.37 5.32
N ALA A 43 -12.21 -19.67 4.32
CA ALA A 43 -11.91 -18.27 4.05
C ALA A 43 -12.29 -17.35 5.23
N ILE A 44 -13.49 -17.52 5.82
CA ILE A 44 -13.91 -16.78 7.01
C ILE A 44 -12.94 -17.03 8.17
N THR A 45 -12.56 -18.28 8.41
CA THR A 45 -11.59 -18.63 9.46
C THR A 45 -10.23 -17.98 9.20
N TRP A 46 -9.75 -18.03 7.95
CA TRP A 46 -8.50 -17.41 7.54
C TRP A 46 -8.54 -15.88 7.72
N LEU A 47 -9.62 -15.22 7.32
CA LEU A 47 -9.79 -13.77 7.48
C LEU A 47 -9.84 -13.34 8.95
N ALA A 48 -10.57 -14.07 9.79
CA ALA A 48 -10.63 -13.80 11.23
C ALA A 48 -9.26 -13.98 11.89
N LYS A 49 -8.52 -15.03 11.51
CA LYS A 49 -7.14 -15.26 11.95
C LYS A 49 -6.22 -14.08 11.60
N HIS A 50 -6.38 -13.48 10.42
CA HIS A 50 -5.56 -12.35 9.97
C HIS A 50 -6.13 -10.98 10.39
N ARG A 51 -7.16 -10.92 11.24
CA ARG A 51 -7.83 -9.68 11.69
C ARG A 51 -8.40 -8.83 10.55
N LEU A 52 -8.85 -9.49 9.47
CA LEU A 52 -9.49 -8.81 8.33
C LEU A 52 -11.01 -8.77 8.45
N ILE A 53 -11.60 -9.57 9.34
CA ILE A 53 -13.00 -9.50 9.78
C ILE A 53 -13.07 -9.67 11.30
N SER A 54 -14.18 -9.28 11.92
CA SER A 54 -14.37 -9.46 13.36
C SER A 54 -14.31 -10.94 13.74
N ASN A 55 -13.46 -11.27 14.72
CA ASN A 55 -13.34 -12.64 15.24
C ASN A 55 -14.47 -13.00 16.23
N SER A 56 -15.12 -11.98 16.80
CA SER A 56 -16.21 -12.08 17.78
C SER A 56 -17.07 -10.82 17.73
N VAL A 57 -18.37 -10.94 17.96
CA VAL A 57 -19.30 -9.80 17.98
C VAL A 57 -20.10 -9.80 19.28
N LYS A 58 -20.23 -8.64 19.93
CA LYS A 58 -21.16 -8.44 21.05
C LYS A 58 -22.43 -7.76 20.55
N CYS A 59 -23.58 -8.29 20.95
CA CYS A 59 -24.87 -7.67 20.65
C CYS A 59 -24.93 -6.27 21.29
N PRO A 60 -25.26 -5.21 20.53
CA PRO A 60 -25.29 -3.85 21.05
C PRO A 60 -26.39 -3.63 22.11
N THR A 61 -27.46 -4.42 22.09
CA THR A 61 -28.59 -4.29 23.02
C THR A 61 -28.35 -5.03 24.33
N CYS A 62 -27.98 -6.32 24.26
CA CYS A 62 -27.88 -7.18 25.44
C CYS A 62 -26.44 -7.49 25.87
N SER A 63 -25.44 -7.03 25.10
CA SER A 63 -23.99 -7.23 25.35
C SER A 63 -23.51 -8.68 25.36
N ASN A 64 -24.38 -9.65 25.09
CA ASN A 64 -23.98 -11.05 24.93
C ASN A 64 -23.21 -11.26 23.63
N LEU A 65 -22.33 -12.25 23.65
CA LEU A 65 -21.61 -12.70 22.46
C LEU A 65 -22.59 -13.32 21.45
N CYS A 66 -22.44 -12.93 20.20
CA CYS A 66 -23.19 -13.49 19.08
C CYS A 66 -22.54 -14.79 18.62
N THR A 67 -23.35 -15.70 18.08
CA THR A 67 -22.88 -16.93 17.44
C THR A 67 -22.85 -16.77 15.93
N LEU A 68 -21.91 -17.45 15.28
CA LEU A 68 -21.84 -17.51 13.82
C LEU A 68 -22.76 -18.63 13.32
N VAL A 69 -23.79 -18.28 12.55
CA VAL A 69 -24.82 -19.22 12.09
C VAL A 69 -24.85 -19.32 10.56
N ASP A 70 -25.37 -20.43 10.04
CA ASP A 70 -25.65 -20.60 8.61
C ASP A 70 -26.76 -19.65 8.16
N HIS A 71 -26.50 -18.93 7.07
CA HIS A 71 -27.43 -18.03 6.41
C HIS A 71 -27.24 -18.09 4.89
N PRO A 72 -27.82 -19.09 4.19
CA PRO A 72 -27.56 -19.34 2.76
C PRO A 72 -27.98 -18.22 1.79
N GLU A 73 -28.78 -17.25 2.26
CA GLU A 73 -29.14 -16.06 1.47
C GLU A 73 -27.99 -15.05 1.39
N ASP A 74 -26.99 -15.15 2.28
CA ASP A 74 -25.79 -14.31 2.24
C ASP A 74 -24.78 -14.87 1.25
N ILE A 75 -24.00 -13.99 0.62
CA ILE A 75 -22.96 -14.35 -0.35
C ILE A 75 -21.99 -15.38 0.22
N ASP A 76 -21.62 -15.25 1.50
CA ASP A 76 -20.67 -16.16 2.18
C ASP A 76 -21.37 -17.22 3.04
N GLY A 77 -22.70 -17.28 3.01
CA GLY A 77 -23.49 -18.31 3.69
C GLY A 77 -23.47 -18.26 5.23
N LYS A 78 -22.88 -17.22 5.84
CA LYS A 78 -22.72 -17.09 7.30
C LYS A 78 -23.06 -15.68 7.79
N ARG A 79 -23.60 -15.59 9.00
CA ARG A 79 -23.94 -14.32 9.65
C ARG A 79 -23.79 -14.40 11.17
N TRP A 80 -23.46 -13.30 11.82
CA TRP A 80 -23.53 -13.18 13.28
C TRP A 80 -24.97 -13.02 13.74
N LYS A 81 -25.37 -13.78 14.76
CA LYS A 81 -26.71 -13.72 15.35
C LYS A 81 -26.64 -13.72 16.87
N CYS A 82 -27.44 -12.86 17.49
CA CYS A 82 -27.65 -12.92 18.94
C CYS A 82 -28.71 -13.99 19.27
N ASP A 83 -28.48 -14.77 20.32
CA ASP A 83 -29.45 -15.78 20.77
C ASP A 83 -30.57 -15.18 21.65
N LEU A 84 -30.34 -14.00 22.24
CA LEU A 84 -31.26 -13.34 23.17
C LEU A 84 -31.95 -12.09 22.57
N ASP A 85 -31.56 -11.68 21.37
CA ASP A 85 -32.10 -10.54 20.64
C ASP A 85 -32.22 -10.88 19.15
N SER A 86 -33.03 -10.11 18.43
CA SER A 86 -33.18 -10.08 16.97
C SER A 86 -31.96 -9.52 16.22
N PHE A 87 -30.95 -9.03 16.94
CA PHE A 87 -29.73 -8.49 16.34
C PHE A 87 -29.02 -9.53 15.47
N THR A 88 -28.74 -9.13 14.22
CA THR A 88 -27.90 -9.87 13.29
C THR A 88 -26.95 -8.92 12.58
N GLN A 89 -25.80 -9.42 12.14
CA GLN A 89 -24.76 -8.63 11.51
C GLN A 89 -23.99 -9.48 10.50
N SER A 90 -23.73 -8.92 9.31
CA SER A 90 -22.90 -9.58 8.30
C SER A 90 -21.50 -9.87 8.86
N VAL A 91 -20.90 -10.99 8.43
CA VAL A 91 -19.49 -11.29 8.73
C VAL A 91 -18.52 -10.25 8.17
N ARG A 92 -18.98 -9.45 7.20
CA ARG A 92 -18.21 -8.42 6.52
C ARG A 92 -18.27 -7.05 7.19
N ASN A 93 -19.19 -6.85 8.13
CA ASN A 93 -19.49 -5.51 8.63
C ASN A 93 -18.24 -4.87 9.26
N GLY A 94 -18.00 -3.60 8.94
CA GLY A 94 -16.86 -2.84 9.44
C GLY A 94 -15.51 -3.23 8.81
N SER A 95 -15.48 -4.13 7.82
CA SER A 95 -14.26 -4.57 7.14
C SER A 95 -14.14 -4.03 5.71
N ILE A 96 -12.99 -4.26 5.07
CA ILE A 96 -12.77 -3.99 3.65
C ILE A 96 -13.75 -4.74 2.70
N PHE A 97 -14.41 -5.79 3.19
CA PHE A 97 -15.32 -6.61 2.39
C PHE A 97 -16.76 -6.11 2.42
N GLU A 98 -17.06 -5.10 3.25
CA GLU A 98 -18.39 -4.50 3.36
C GLU A 98 -18.88 -3.97 2.00
N ASP A 99 -20.17 -4.15 1.73
CA ASP A 99 -20.84 -3.77 0.46
C ASP A 99 -20.31 -4.40 -0.84
N SER A 100 -19.36 -5.34 -0.76
CA SER A 100 -18.86 -6.04 -1.94
C SER A 100 -19.76 -7.21 -2.34
N ASP A 101 -20.15 -7.26 -3.63
CA ASP A 101 -20.85 -8.39 -4.24
C ASP A 101 -19.94 -9.59 -4.55
N VAL A 102 -18.64 -9.51 -4.22
CA VAL A 102 -17.66 -10.58 -4.44
C VAL A 102 -17.55 -11.44 -3.19
N SER A 103 -17.63 -12.76 -3.32
CA SER A 103 -17.47 -13.70 -2.19
C SER A 103 -16.12 -13.54 -1.49
N LEU A 104 -16.05 -13.80 -0.18
CA LEU A 104 -14.83 -13.61 0.61
C LEU A 104 -13.66 -14.44 0.04
N THR A 105 -13.93 -15.69 -0.31
CA THR A 105 -12.99 -16.57 -1.02
C THR A 105 -12.38 -15.89 -2.25
N THR A 106 -13.23 -15.36 -3.13
CA THR A 106 -12.80 -14.73 -4.38
C THR A 106 -12.06 -13.42 -4.10
N PHE A 107 -12.54 -12.62 -3.14
CA PHE A 107 -11.94 -11.34 -2.79
C PHE A 107 -10.49 -11.53 -2.30
N ILE A 108 -10.23 -12.54 -1.47
CA ILE A 108 -8.87 -12.88 -1.02
C ILE A 108 -7.95 -13.16 -2.22
N TRP A 109 -8.42 -13.93 -3.21
CA TRP A 109 -7.65 -14.21 -4.42
C TRP A 109 -7.37 -12.95 -5.23
N LEU A 110 -8.35 -12.05 -5.37
CA LEU A 110 -8.17 -10.78 -6.07
C LEU A 110 -7.13 -9.90 -5.36
N MET A 111 -7.17 -9.82 -4.02
CA MET A 111 -6.15 -9.12 -3.23
C MET A 111 -4.75 -9.72 -3.46
N TYR A 112 -4.63 -11.05 -3.45
CA TYR A 112 -3.37 -11.73 -3.73
C TYR A 112 -2.86 -11.41 -5.14
N MET A 113 -3.68 -11.59 -6.17
CA MET A 113 -3.27 -11.33 -7.57
C MET A 113 -2.91 -9.86 -7.80
N TRP A 114 -3.65 -8.94 -7.19
CA TRP A 114 -3.30 -7.52 -7.18
C TRP A 114 -1.95 -7.28 -6.51
N SER A 115 -1.68 -7.90 -5.36
CA SER A 115 -0.42 -7.74 -4.63
C SER A 115 0.79 -8.22 -5.46
N ARG A 116 0.57 -9.19 -6.35
CA ARG A 116 1.58 -9.75 -7.28
C ARG A 116 1.61 -9.07 -8.66
N GLU A 117 0.87 -7.99 -8.85
CA GLU A 117 0.86 -7.17 -10.08
C GLU A 117 0.36 -7.92 -11.34
N HIS A 118 -0.58 -8.87 -11.17
CA HIS A 118 -1.27 -9.48 -12.31
C HIS A 118 -2.06 -8.42 -13.10
N LEU A 119 -2.19 -8.63 -14.41
CA LEU A 119 -3.01 -7.75 -15.25
C LEU A 119 -4.49 -7.99 -14.96
N ASN A 120 -5.30 -6.93 -14.94
CA ASN A 120 -6.73 -7.03 -14.66
C ASN A 120 -7.45 -7.99 -15.62
N SER A 121 -7.00 -8.08 -16.88
CA SER A 121 -7.51 -9.05 -17.85
C SER A 121 -7.17 -10.51 -17.49
N GLU A 122 -5.99 -10.75 -16.91
CA GLU A 122 -5.59 -12.07 -16.43
C GLU A 122 -6.39 -12.45 -15.19
N ILE A 123 -6.54 -11.50 -14.24
CA ILE A 123 -7.36 -11.69 -13.05
C ILE A 123 -8.80 -12.04 -13.44
N ALA A 124 -9.39 -11.32 -14.40
CA ALA A 124 -10.74 -11.58 -14.90
C ALA A 124 -10.86 -12.97 -15.54
N HIS A 125 -9.85 -13.38 -16.32
CA HIS A 125 -9.81 -14.71 -16.94
C HIS A 125 -9.78 -15.83 -15.89
N GLU A 126 -8.90 -15.72 -14.88
CA GLU A 126 -8.71 -16.77 -13.87
C GLU A 126 -9.88 -16.86 -12.87
N THR A 127 -10.47 -15.73 -12.49
CA THR A 127 -11.50 -15.68 -11.44
C THR A 127 -12.93 -15.62 -11.96
N LYS A 128 -13.12 -15.37 -13.27
CA LYS A 128 -14.42 -15.10 -13.92
C LYS A 128 -15.16 -13.89 -13.36
N VAL A 129 -14.48 -13.05 -12.56
CA VAL A 129 -15.02 -11.78 -12.07
C VAL A 129 -15.02 -10.78 -13.22
N ASN A 130 -16.04 -9.91 -13.26
CA ASN A 130 -16.13 -8.87 -14.26
C ASN A 130 -14.92 -7.92 -14.14
N VAL A 131 -14.34 -7.55 -15.29
CA VAL A 131 -13.17 -6.66 -15.32
C VAL A 131 -13.44 -5.31 -14.66
N ASN A 132 -14.67 -4.78 -14.73
CA ASN A 132 -15.04 -3.52 -14.07
C ASN A 132 -14.98 -3.68 -12.54
N THR A 133 -15.49 -4.79 -12.00
CA THR A 133 -15.39 -5.09 -10.56
C THR A 133 -13.94 -5.22 -10.12
N ILE A 134 -13.06 -5.78 -10.97
CA ILE A 134 -11.63 -5.84 -10.70
C ILE A 134 -11.00 -4.44 -10.74
N ASP A 135 -11.36 -3.60 -11.72
CA ASP A 135 -10.90 -2.23 -11.82
C ASP A 135 -11.29 -1.41 -10.57
N ASP A 136 -12.54 -1.54 -10.12
CA ASP A 136 -13.08 -0.91 -8.92
C ASP A 136 -12.34 -1.37 -7.67
N LEU A 137 -12.14 -2.68 -7.50
CA LEU A 137 -11.35 -3.22 -6.39
C LEU A 137 -9.89 -2.73 -6.43
N CYS A 138 -9.27 -2.73 -7.61
CA CYS A 138 -7.92 -2.23 -7.78
C CYS A 138 -7.80 -0.75 -7.40
N GLN A 139 -8.83 0.04 -7.70
CA GLN A 139 -8.90 1.45 -7.36
C GLN A 139 -9.11 1.63 -5.86
N TYR A 140 -10.03 0.88 -5.27
CA TYR A 140 -10.28 0.87 -3.84
C TYR A 140 -9.02 0.51 -3.03
N ILE A 141 -8.30 -0.56 -3.41
CA ILE A 141 -7.02 -0.90 -2.76
C ILE A 141 -6.02 0.26 -2.87
N ARG A 142 -5.94 0.97 -4.01
CA ARG A 142 -5.03 2.12 -4.15
C ARG A 142 -5.40 3.27 -3.22
N GLU A 143 -6.68 3.57 -3.07
CA GLU A 143 -7.17 4.62 -2.16
C GLU A 143 -6.86 4.28 -0.69
N LEU A 144 -7.01 3.01 -0.32
CA LEU A 144 -6.62 2.54 1.02
C LEU A 144 -5.12 2.71 1.27
N LEU A 145 -4.29 2.39 0.28
CA LEU A 145 -2.85 2.56 0.41
C LEU A 145 -2.42 4.03 0.41
N GLU A 146 -3.14 4.90 -0.29
CA GLU A 146 -2.94 6.34 -0.21
C GLU A 146 -3.25 6.84 1.21
N GLY A 147 -4.39 6.47 1.78
CA GLY A 147 -4.71 6.78 3.18
C GLY A 147 -3.67 6.24 4.16
N PHE A 148 -3.24 4.98 3.98
CA PHE A 148 -2.16 4.40 4.81
C PHE A 148 -0.84 5.18 4.71
N LEU A 149 -0.46 5.60 3.50
CA LEU A 149 0.70 6.44 3.22
C LEU A 149 0.50 7.91 3.60
N GLU A 150 -0.69 8.37 3.99
CA GLU A 150 -0.93 9.75 4.42
C GLU A 150 -1.05 9.83 5.94
N ASP A 151 -1.87 8.97 6.53
CA ASP A 151 -2.20 8.97 7.95
C ASP A 151 -1.05 8.51 8.82
N HIS A 152 -0.09 7.74 8.27
CA HIS A 152 1.10 7.23 8.95
C HIS A 152 0.85 7.00 10.44
N PRO A 153 0.15 5.93 10.86
CA PRO A 153 -0.01 5.67 12.28
C PRO A 153 1.39 5.64 12.89
N THR A 154 1.70 6.66 13.71
CA THR A 154 3.01 6.83 14.37
C THR A 154 3.34 5.64 15.27
N GLU A 155 2.32 4.82 15.53
CA GLU A 155 2.32 3.52 16.20
C GLU A 155 2.96 2.38 15.37
N LEU A 156 3.16 2.53 14.05
CA LEU A 156 3.70 1.46 13.17
C LEU A 156 5.20 1.17 13.34
N GLY A 157 5.91 1.98 14.13
CA GLY A 157 7.18 1.71 14.83
C GLY A 157 8.44 1.38 14.01
N ASP A 158 8.33 0.60 12.95
CA ASP A 158 9.45 -0.16 12.37
C ASP A 158 9.67 0.07 10.87
N ASP A 159 8.72 0.67 10.14
CA ASP A 159 8.89 0.91 8.70
C ASP A 159 8.24 2.25 8.25
N PRO A 160 8.82 3.39 8.64
CA PRO A 160 8.38 4.68 8.14
C PRO A 160 8.44 4.69 6.60
N PRO A 161 7.44 5.24 5.91
CA PRO A 161 7.51 5.42 4.46
C PRO A 161 8.47 6.56 4.07
N GLU A 162 8.97 7.31 5.06
CA GLU A 162 10.14 8.17 4.90
C GLU A 162 11.41 7.36 4.58
N ILE A 163 12.31 7.97 3.82
CA ILE A 163 13.54 7.35 3.33
C ILE A 163 14.78 8.07 3.87
N GLY A 164 15.94 7.41 3.80
CA GLY A 164 17.20 7.98 4.26
C GLY A 164 17.44 7.79 5.76
N GLY A 165 17.97 8.83 6.40
CA GLY A 165 18.38 8.87 7.79
C GLY A 165 19.80 8.35 7.98
N PHE A 166 20.06 7.73 9.12
CA PHE A 166 21.32 7.06 9.40
C PHE A 166 21.17 5.55 9.23
N ASP A 167 22.19 4.93 8.65
CA ASP A 167 22.28 3.48 8.61
C ASP A 167 22.48 2.93 10.04
N SER A 168 21.62 2.00 10.46
CA SER A 168 21.58 1.52 11.85
C SER A 168 22.81 0.70 12.24
N GLN A 169 23.54 0.14 11.28
CA GLN A 169 24.73 -0.67 11.53
C GLN A 169 26.01 0.16 11.55
N THR A 170 26.13 1.09 10.61
CA THR A 170 27.35 1.87 10.38
C THR A 170 27.31 3.26 11.01
N GLY A 171 26.12 3.77 11.34
CA GLY A 171 25.91 5.13 11.85
C GLY A 171 26.18 6.22 10.80
N LYS A 172 26.37 5.87 9.53
CA LYS A 172 26.62 6.84 8.46
C LYS A 172 25.32 7.35 7.85
N PRO A 173 25.29 8.61 7.37
CA PRO A 173 24.16 9.10 6.57
C PRO A 173 23.89 8.18 5.39
N LYS A 174 22.63 7.76 5.25
CA LYS A 174 22.15 7.17 4.01
C LYS A 174 22.07 8.23 2.93
N VAL A 175 22.14 7.79 1.68
CA VAL A 175 22.12 8.67 0.52
C VAL A 175 20.76 8.61 -0.18
N VAL A 176 20.15 9.77 -0.40
CA VAL A 176 18.91 9.91 -1.17
C VAL A 176 19.16 10.76 -2.40
N GLU A 177 18.94 10.20 -3.58
CA GLU A 177 18.95 10.96 -4.83
C GLU A 177 17.59 11.63 -5.04
N ILE A 178 17.56 12.90 -5.43
CA ILE A 178 16.33 13.64 -5.75
C ILE A 178 16.36 14.23 -7.16
N ASP A 179 15.22 14.21 -7.84
CA ASP A 179 15.09 14.74 -9.20
C ASP A 179 13.62 15.08 -9.54
N VAL A 180 13.43 15.80 -10.65
CA VAL A 180 12.12 16.11 -11.21
C VAL A 180 11.98 15.53 -12.60
N THR A 181 10.95 14.71 -12.82
CA THR A 181 10.57 14.25 -14.16
C THR A 181 9.22 14.82 -14.59
N THR A 182 9.00 14.90 -15.91
CA THR A 182 7.65 15.08 -16.47
C THR A 182 7.14 13.73 -16.99
N ILE A 183 5.91 13.40 -16.63
CA ILE A 183 5.18 12.21 -17.09
C ILE A 183 4.03 12.70 -17.95
N SER A 184 4.15 12.47 -19.26
CA SER A 184 3.15 12.84 -20.25
C SER A 184 2.51 11.60 -20.85
N LYS A 185 1.22 11.69 -21.15
CA LYS A 185 0.51 10.66 -21.92
C LYS A 185 1.07 10.58 -23.35
N PRO A 186 1.49 9.40 -23.84
CA PRO A 186 1.77 9.22 -25.26
C PRO A 186 0.44 9.35 -26.03
N LYS A 187 0.39 10.11 -27.13
CA LYS A 187 -0.74 10.05 -28.07
C LYS A 187 -0.33 9.34 -29.36
N PRO A 188 -1.26 8.59 -30.00
CA PRO A 188 -1.10 8.21 -31.39
C PRO A 188 -1.17 9.46 -32.27
N ASN A 189 -0.38 9.49 -33.35
CA ASN A 189 -0.52 10.41 -34.49
C ASN A 189 -0.08 11.88 -34.30
N GLY A 190 0.96 12.15 -33.52
CA GLY A 190 1.78 13.37 -33.67
C GLY A 190 1.13 14.74 -33.39
N LYS A 191 -0.05 14.78 -32.75
CA LYS A 191 -0.67 16.06 -32.32
C LYS A 191 -0.01 16.61 -31.04
N LYS A 192 -0.04 17.95 -30.87
CA LYS A 192 0.60 18.71 -29.76
C LYS A 192 0.48 18.02 -28.39
N HIS A 193 1.59 18.01 -27.65
CA HIS A 193 1.70 17.51 -26.29
C HIS A 193 0.58 18.05 -25.39
N VAL A 194 -0.16 17.17 -24.72
CA VAL A 194 -0.97 17.56 -23.56
C VAL A 194 -0.02 17.81 -22.39
N LYS A 195 -0.32 18.82 -21.57
CA LYS A 195 0.43 19.17 -20.36
C LYS A 195 0.61 17.92 -19.49
N GLY A 196 1.85 17.45 -19.35
CA GLY A 196 2.18 16.29 -18.52
C GLY A 196 2.21 16.67 -17.04
N TYR A 197 2.12 15.66 -16.18
CA TYR A 197 2.32 15.82 -14.75
C TYR A 197 3.81 15.95 -14.46
N LYS A 198 4.20 16.98 -13.71
CA LYS A 198 5.54 17.05 -13.14
C LYS A 198 5.51 16.30 -11.82
N VAL A 199 6.50 15.44 -11.61
CA VAL A 199 6.65 14.65 -10.39
C VAL A 199 8.02 14.95 -9.84
N PHE A 200 8.06 15.39 -8.60
CA PHE A 200 9.27 15.42 -7.79
C PHE A 200 9.38 14.08 -7.07
N GLY A 201 10.56 13.49 -7.03
CA GLY A 201 10.75 12.27 -6.27
C GLY A 201 12.18 12.08 -5.84
N GLY A 202 12.35 11.10 -4.96
CA GLY A 202 13.65 10.67 -4.51
C GLY A 202 13.71 9.18 -4.23
N ILE A 203 14.91 8.63 -4.30
CA ILE A 203 15.19 7.20 -4.06
C ILE A 203 16.37 7.06 -3.11
N GLU A 204 16.24 6.17 -2.13
CA GLU A 204 17.33 5.79 -1.23
C GLU A 204 18.27 4.83 -1.96
N ARG A 205 19.54 5.24 -2.12
CA ARG A 205 20.57 4.43 -2.78
C ARG A 205 20.75 3.08 -2.09
N GLY A 206 20.92 2.03 -2.90
CA GLY A 206 21.06 0.66 -2.41
C GLY A 206 19.75 0.02 -1.93
N SER A 207 18.62 0.71 -2.08
CA SER A 207 17.27 0.19 -1.81
C SER A 207 16.33 0.46 -2.99
N GLU A 208 15.09 0.00 -2.90
CA GLU A 208 14.02 0.40 -3.84
C GLU A 208 13.07 1.46 -3.25
N LYS A 209 13.29 1.88 -2.00
CA LYS A 209 12.43 2.83 -1.29
C LYS A 209 12.50 4.19 -1.95
N CYS A 210 11.33 4.78 -2.17
CA CYS A 210 11.21 6.07 -2.84
C CYS A 210 10.01 6.87 -2.34
N PHE A 211 9.98 8.15 -2.70
CA PHE A 211 8.79 8.98 -2.63
C PHE A 211 8.53 9.64 -3.99
N LEU A 212 7.26 9.85 -4.33
CA LEU A 212 6.82 10.43 -5.59
C LEU A 212 5.68 11.43 -5.34
N VAL A 213 5.94 12.71 -5.56
CA VAL A 213 5.00 13.80 -5.27
C VAL A 213 4.69 14.59 -6.54
N PRO A 214 3.43 14.63 -7.00
CA PRO A 214 3.02 15.54 -8.06
C PRO A 214 3.23 16.99 -7.64
N ILE A 215 3.85 17.79 -8.51
CA ILE A 215 4.10 19.22 -8.27
C ILE A 215 3.49 20.05 -9.39
N GLU A 216 2.60 20.98 -9.04
CA GLU A 216 1.93 21.84 -10.04
C GLU A 216 2.83 23.01 -10.47
N HIS A 217 3.59 23.55 -9.51
CA HIS A 217 4.50 24.67 -9.70
C HIS A 217 5.88 24.32 -9.14
N ARG A 218 6.95 24.84 -9.77
CA ARG A 218 8.31 24.78 -9.22
C ARG A 218 8.46 25.82 -8.10
N ASN A 219 7.64 25.69 -7.05
CA ASN A 219 7.80 26.49 -5.86
C ASN A 219 8.83 25.81 -4.94
N LYS A 220 9.83 26.56 -4.50
CA LYS A 220 10.84 26.12 -3.52
C LYS A 220 10.16 25.51 -2.29
N ASP A 221 9.13 26.16 -1.75
CA ASP A 221 8.42 25.69 -0.56
C ASP A 221 7.81 24.30 -0.74
N ALA A 222 7.33 23.97 -1.94
CA ALA A 222 6.73 22.66 -2.23
C ALA A 222 7.79 21.54 -2.25
N PHE A 223 8.98 21.83 -2.78
CA PHE A 223 10.10 20.89 -2.74
C PHE A 223 10.61 20.70 -1.31
N GLU A 224 10.75 21.79 -0.54
CA GLU A 224 11.16 21.72 0.86
C GLU A 224 10.17 20.93 1.71
N ALA A 225 8.86 21.20 1.56
CA ALA A 225 7.82 20.47 2.25
C ALA A 225 7.86 18.97 1.91
N ALA A 226 8.10 18.61 0.64
CA ALA A 226 8.24 17.22 0.24
C ALA A 226 9.51 16.57 0.83
N ILE A 227 10.65 17.27 0.85
CA ILE A 227 11.88 16.77 1.49
C ILE A 227 11.64 16.53 2.98
N VAL A 228 11.07 17.52 3.69
CA VAL A 228 10.78 17.42 5.12
C VAL A 228 9.80 16.29 5.43
N ARG A 229 8.81 16.06 4.56
CA ARG A 229 7.82 15.00 4.74
C ARG A 229 8.42 13.62 4.51
N TRP A 230 9.24 13.44 3.48
CA TRP A 230 9.61 12.11 2.99
C TRP A 230 11.06 11.71 3.27
N VAL A 231 11.91 12.63 3.71
CA VAL A 231 13.34 12.37 3.92
C VAL A 231 13.70 12.57 5.38
N LEU A 232 14.15 11.49 6.02
CA LEU A 232 14.51 11.49 7.44
C LEU A 232 15.67 12.46 7.72
N PRO A 233 15.68 13.14 8.88
CA PRO A 233 16.80 13.98 9.31
C PRO A 233 18.14 13.24 9.29
N GLY A 234 19.23 13.96 8.99
CA GLY A 234 20.59 13.40 8.92
C GLY A 234 20.96 12.75 7.58
N THR A 235 20.01 12.69 6.63
CA THR A 235 20.25 12.16 5.28
C THR A 235 21.29 12.98 4.51
N HIS A 236 22.08 12.29 3.69
CA HIS A 236 22.88 12.91 2.64
C HIS A 236 22.09 12.94 1.34
N ILE A 237 21.65 14.13 0.92
CA ILE A 237 20.85 14.31 -0.28
C ILE A 237 21.78 14.58 -1.46
N VAL A 238 21.45 14.00 -2.62
CA VAL A 238 22.21 14.17 -3.85
C VAL A 238 21.25 14.61 -4.96
N SER A 239 21.59 15.63 -5.72
CA SER A 239 20.72 16.16 -6.79
C SER A 239 21.48 16.63 -8.02
N GLY A 240 20.75 16.93 -9.09
CA GLY A 240 21.30 17.74 -10.19
C GLY A 240 21.44 19.23 -9.81
N VAL A 241 22.17 19.99 -10.63
CA VAL A 241 22.41 21.44 -10.46
C VAL A 241 21.11 22.25 -10.41
N TRP A 242 20.03 21.73 -11.01
CA TRP A 242 18.72 22.40 -10.97
C TRP A 242 18.25 22.70 -9.54
N ALA A 243 18.64 21.91 -8.54
CA ALA A 243 18.18 22.04 -7.16
C ALA A 243 18.95 23.10 -6.34
N GLU A 244 19.92 23.81 -6.93
CA GLU A 244 20.74 24.79 -6.20
C GLU A 244 19.93 25.86 -5.48
N TYR A 245 18.82 26.31 -6.08
CA TYR A 245 17.95 27.31 -5.47
C TYR A 245 17.22 26.81 -4.21
N LEU A 246 17.16 25.49 -3.97
CA LEU A 246 16.54 24.91 -2.79
C LEU A 246 17.36 25.17 -1.52
N GLN A 247 18.68 25.32 -1.61
CA GLN A 247 19.56 25.50 -0.44
C GLN A 247 19.32 24.39 0.61
N ILE A 248 19.37 23.12 0.16
CA ILE A 248 18.95 21.95 0.96
C ILE A 248 19.68 21.87 2.30
N SER A 249 20.97 22.22 2.34
CA SER A 249 21.79 22.26 3.55
C SER A 249 21.36 23.33 4.57
N GLN A 250 20.39 24.18 4.26
CA GLN A 250 19.83 25.18 5.17
C GLN A 250 18.41 24.80 5.65
N ILE A 251 17.77 23.79 5.03
CA ILE A 251 16.44 23.32 5.42
C ILE A 251 16.50 22.86 6.89
N GLN A 252 15.53 23.30 7.68
CA GLN A 252 15.40 23.00 9.12
C GLN A 252 16.72 23.17 9.91
N GLN A 253 17.44 24.28 9.69
CA GLN A 253 18.71 24.58 10.38
C GLN A 253 19.85 23.61 10.04
N GLY A 254 19.80 22.99 8.86
CA GLY A 254 20.91 22.20 8.31
C GLY A 254 20.99 20.76 8.81
N ILE A 255 19.83 20.14 9.05
CA ILE A 255 19.74 18.72 9.39
C ILE A 255 20.08 17.78 8.22
N TYR A 256 20.24 18.31 7.00
CA TYR A 256 20.60 17.55 5.80
C TYR A 256 21.97 17.99 5.28
N THR A 257 22.71 17.05 4.72
CA THR A 257 23.89 17.36 3.89
C THR A 257 23.52 17.24 2.42
N HIS A 258 24.19 17.99 1.53
CA HIS A 258 23.80 18.06 0.13
C HIS A 258 25.00 18.18 -0.79
N ASP A 259 25.06 17.31 -1.81
CA ASP A 259 26.01 17.38 -2.91
C ASP A 259 25.29 17.39 -4.28
N TYR A 260 25.95 17.98 -5.27
CA TYR A 260 25.51 17.96 -6.66
C TYR A 260 26.21 16.85 -7.44
N ILE A 261 25.46 16.07 -8.23
CA ILE A 261 26.06 15.17 -9.22
C ILE A 261 26.57 16.04 -10.37
N ASN A 262 27.90 16.08 -10.54
CA ASN A 262 28.52 16.70 -11.69
C ASN A 262 28.19 15.90 -12.96
N GLN A 263 27.71 16.57 -14.01
CA GLN A 263 27.37 15.93 -15.29
C GLN A 263 28.55 15.16 -15.92
N ILE A 264 29.80 15.55 -15.61
CA ILE A 264 31.02 14.91 -16.11
C ILE A 264 31.20 13.50 -15.54
N GLU A 265 30.78 13.24 -14.29
CA GLU A 265 30.86 11.91 -13.66
C GLU A 265 29.82 10.92 -14.22
N ARG A 266 28.66 11.43 -14.67
CA ARG A 266 27.64 10.62 -15.37
C ARG A 266 28.16 10.05 -16.70
N ASP A 267 28.93 10.84 -17.44
CA ASP A 267 29.45 10.45 -18.76
C ASP A 267 30.70 9.56 -18.67
N SER A 268 31.49 9.67 -17.59
CA SER A 268 32.73 8.88 -17.44
C SER A 268 32.50 7.43 -16.98
N GLU A 269 31.38 7.11 -16.33
CA GLU A 269 31.17 5.78 -15.76
C GLU A 269 30.15 4.88 -16.49
N ASN A 270 29.44 5.37 -17.52
CA ASN A 270 28.32 4.60 -18.12
C ASN A 270 27.27 4.13 -17.07
N GLN A 271 27.25 4.74 -15.87
CA GLN A 271 26.38 4.34 -14.77
C GLN A 271 25.12 5.21 -14.78
N THR A 272 23.99 4.60 -15.14
CA THR A 272 22.66 5.19 -14.94
C THR A 272 22.39 5.30 -13.44
N SER A 273 22.15 6.52 -12.94
CA SER A 273 21.86 6.77 -11.51
C SER A 273 20.62 5.99 -11.04
N ASP A 274 20.51 5.74 -9.74
CA ASP A 274 19.36 5.02 -9.17
C ASP A 274 18.05 5.73 -9.49
N ILE A 275 18.06 7.06 -9.45
CA ILE A 275 16.88 7.86 -9.76
C ILE A 275 16.45 7.76 -11.23
N ASP A 276 17.40 7.69 -12.17
CA ASP A 276 17.09 7.49 -13.59
C ASP A 276 16.44 6.10 -13.82
N ARG A 277 16.97 5.06 -13.17
CA ARG A 277 16.40 3.71 -13.21
C ARG A 277 15.00 3.67 -12.61
N MET A 278 14.78 4.35 -11.48
CA MET A 278 13.46 4.52 -10.86
C MET A 278 12.50 5.19 -11.84
N TRP A 279 12.91 6.27 -12.50
CA TRP A 279 12.05 6.96 -13.48
C TRP A 279 11.64 6.09 -14.66
N LEU A 280 12.52 5.23 -15.14
CA LEU A 280 12.18 4.24 -16.17
C LEU A 280 11.10 3.26 -15.67
N ARG A 281 11.21 2.76 -14.43
CA ARG A 281 10.20 1.88 -13.82
C ARG A 281 8.87 2.57 -13.64
N VAL A 282 8.85 3.78 -13.07
CA VAL A 282 7.62 4.59 -12.87
C VAL A 282 6.93 4.82 -14.20
N LYS A 283 7.64 5.36 -15.21
CA LYS A 283 7.08 5.62 -16.54
C LYS A 283 6.61 4.34 -17.22
N GLY A 284 7.35 3.24 -17.09
CA GLY A 284 6.97 1.94 -17.63
C GLY A 284 5.65 1.42 -17.03
N LYS A 285 5.52 1.49 -15.69
CA LYS A 285 4.32 1.05 -14.99
C LYS A 285 3.09 1.89 -15.35
N LEU A 286 3.23 3.22 -15.34
CA LEU A 286 2.13 4.13 -15.69
C LEU A 286 1.70 3.99 -17.15
N ARG A 287 2.62 3.64 -18.07
CA ARG A 287 2.28 3.33 -19.47
C ARG A 287 1.43 2.06 -19.58
N ARG A 288 1.75 0.99 -18.84
CA ARG A 288 0.96 -0.26 -18.84
C ARG A 288 -0.46 -0.04 -18.31
N LYS A 289 -0.61 0.84 -17.31
CA LYS A 289 -1.91 1.22 -16.73
C LYS A 289 -2.61 2.38 -17.45
N HIS A 290 -2.21 2.68 -18.69
CA HIS A 290 -2.78 3.72 -19.54
C HIS A 290 -2.90 5.10 -18.87
N VAL A 291 -1.75 5.76 -18.62
CA VAL A 291 -1.64 7.16 -18.12
C VAL A 291 -2.92 7.96 -18.38
N THR A 292 -3.63 8.27 -17.31
CA THR A 292 -4.89 9.01 -17.37
C THR A 292 -4.63 10.52 -17.23
N SER A 293 -5.57 11.31 -17.75
CA SER A 293 -5.62 12.75 -17.49
C SER A 293 -6.28 13.07 -16.16
N ASP A 294 -6.87 12.08 -15.50
CA ASP A 294 -7.44 12.22 -14.16
C ASP A 294 -6.30 12.35 -13.12
N LYS A 295 -6.34 13.43 -12.34
CA LYS A 295 -5.31 13.74 -11.35
C LYS A 295 -5.37 12.79 -10.15
N ALA A 296 -6.56 12.43 -9.68
CA ALA A 296 -6.75 11.55 -8.52
C ALA A 296 -6.27 10.14 -8.85
N VAL A 297 -6.64 9.62 -10.02
CA VAL A 297 -6.13 8.31 -10.46
C VAL A 297 -4.62 8.35 -10.72
N PHE A 298 -4.08 9.47 -11.20
CA PHE A 298 -2.62 9.62 -11.32
C PHE A 298 -1.92 9.58 -9.96
N GLN A 299 -2.47 10.25 -8.94
CA GLN A 299 -1.97 10.22 -7.57
C GLN A 299 -2.01 8.82 -6.98
N SER A 300 -3.15 8.12 -7.09
CA SER A 300 -3.32 6.77 -6.57
C SER A 300 -2.36 5.76 -7.22
N LEU A 301 -2.01 5.95 -8.50
CA LEU A 301 -1.00 5.15 -9.19
C LEU A 301 0.43 5.41 -8.69
N LEU A 302 0.74 6.63 -8.27
CA LEU A 302 2.03 6.94 -7.64
C LEU A 302 2.09 6.36 -6.22
N ALA A 303 1.02 6.48 -5.44
CA ALA A 303 0.89 5.86 -4.12
C ALA A 303 1.12 4.34 -4.21
N GLU A 304 0.49 3.67 -5.20
CA GLU A 304 0.73 2.25 -5.46
C GLU A 304 2.21 1.96 -5.77
N PHE A 305 2.87 2.81 -6.56
CA PHE A 305 4.28 2.62 -6.87
C PHE A 305 5.15 2.75 -5.62
N ILE A 306 4.93 3.82 -4.83
CA ILE A 306 5.63 4.07 -3.56
C ILE A 306 5.47 2.85 -2.67
N TRP A 307 4.24 2.46 -2.35
CA TRP A 307 3.95 1.32 -1.47
C TRP A 307 4.70 0.06 -1.92
N ARG A 308 4.62 -0.31 -3.21
CA ARG A 308 5.31 -1.50 -3.73
C ARG A 308 6.84 -1.41 -3.72
N SER A 309 7.39 -0.20 -3.74
CA SER A 309 8.83 0.05 -3.64
C SER A 309 9.35 -0.12 -2.22
N HIS A 310 8.49 0.05 -1.22
CA HIS A 310 8.82 -0.13 0.19
C HIS A 310 8.73 -1.60 0.64
N PHE A 311 7.86 -2.41 0.01
CA PHE A 311 7.72 -3.84 0.33
C PHE A 311 8.41 -4.76 -0.69
N LYS A 312 9.30 -5.64 -0.22
CA LYS A 312 10.00 -6.62 -1.07
C LYS A 312 9.01 -7.60 -1.74
N ASN A 313 9.32 -8.02 -2.97
CA ASN A 313 8.42 -8.75 -3.88
C ASN A 313 7.73 -10.01 -3.29
N ASP A 314 8.33 -10.70 -2.33
CA ASP A 314 7.76 -11.93 -1.76
C ASP A 314 6.78 -11.69 -0.61
N ASN A 315 6.75 -10.49 -0.05
CA ASN A 315 5.94 -10.15 1.13
C ASN A 315 4.82 -9.15 0.82
N LYS A 316 4.55 -8.83 -0.46
CA LYS A 316 3.54 -7.81 -0.83
C LYS A 316 2.12 -8.18 -0.40
N PHE A 317 1.75 -9.47 -0.42
CA PHE A 317 0.42 -9.86 0.05
C PHE A 317 0.28 -9.71 1.57
N ALA A 318 1.27 -10.19 2.32
CA ALA A 318 1.39 -9.98 3.77
C ALA A 318 1.38 -8.50 4.14
N ALA A 319 2.13 -7.67 3.40
CA ALA A 319 2.13 -6.22 3.58
C ALA A 319 0.76 -5.59 3.31
N LEU A 320 0.01 -6.08 2.33
CA LEU A 320 -1.33 -5.59 2.04
C LEU A 320 -2.29 -5.92 3.18
N ILE A 321 -2.26 -7.16 3.68
CA ILE A 321 -3.03 -7.59 4.85
C ILE A 321 -2.69 -6.68 6.03
N TYR A 322 -1.39 -6.52 6.30
CA TYR A 322 -0.89 -5.66 7.36
C TYR A 322 -1.46 -4.23 7.26
N CYS A 323 -1.41 -3.59 6.09
CA CYS A 323 -2.01 -2.26 5.90
C CYS A 323 -3.51 -2.26 6.21
N ILE A 324 -4.26 -3.24 5.71
CA ILE A 324 -5.73 -3.30 5.89
C ILE A 324 -6.08 -3.45 7.38
N THR A 325 -5.37 -4.30 8.13
CA THR A 325 -5.62 -4.49 9.58
C THR A 325 -5.45 -3.21 10.41
N HIS A 326 -4.70 -2.23 9.90
CA HIS A 326 -4.50 -0.94 10.58
C HIS A 326 -5.53 0.11 10.15
N LEU A 327 -6.13 -0.05 8.97
CA LEU A 327 -7.19 0.82 8.47
C LEU A 327 -8.57 0.40 8.99
N TYR A 328 -8.80 -0.90 9.18
CA TYR A 328 -10.06 -1.47 9.65
C TYR A 328 -9.88 -2.11 11.03
N LYS A 329 -10.40 -1.44 12.06
CA LYS A 329 -10.40 -1.95 13.45
C LYS A 329 -11.65 -2.81 13.68
N VAL A 330 -11.60 -4.04 13.15
CA VAL A 330 -12.68 -5.04 13.23
C VAL A 330 -12.62 -5.95 14.46
#